data_AF-A0AAP6CXT3-F1
#
_entry.id   AF-A0AAP6CXT3-F1
#
_cell.length_a   1.000
_cell.length_b   1.000
_cell.length_c   1.000
_cell.angle_alpha   90.00
_cell.angle_beta   90.00
_cell.angle_gamma   90.00
#
_symmetry.space_group_name_H-M   'P 1'
#
loop_
_entity.id
_entity.type
_entity.pdbx_description
1 polymer ?
#
loop_
_entity_poly.entity_id
_entity_poly.type
_entity_poly.pdbx_seq_one_letter_code
_entity_poly.pdbx_strand_id
1 'polypeptide(L)'
;MMKKMSLALALTSALLAAPLSWAQSISGTTQAPVYQLDNKLVLGRVESVYYSDIPELKAVPFIGKIDTGADTTSMHAENIHVSSSHPDYQDLKDNELLWAIVDDLGGTKAKWDADSFKPYQVKVSFTVPHPYTGKEIQITDDLERVSAIRSRTSKKPILRPTIKMPMTIAGHTVDTEVNLTKRTQFSSPILIGKTYLDDNAWVFAGYDYLQEQPSAKMIGKKETVEVEGVPYKISISTSSRYTNVHALDIKVDKKHNEVSFMLEGENGKRHPMTLPLVRMLKTTKSERPLVYLPVKVGENETQRWLVYLRDRSKFSSQIRLGRDVASQHFVIDTDRENLLGGVEKTFKSALKSKPLVVSPEEQVTIDGYTVPAYPTFTVKTPLLRVNGFEVTEKGKDESVTFYLMNDEGKEEKITKPVLKKLKVGSAVRPVVEGDFLLGRRDTSMKFALDVLDEGDTQPFFVFGHDIAKGGVLLNTRADHLLDVRPLFKAGHIEVAEVEGMSFPVKLDTGADVSSINAKNIKQFKKDGKDMVSFTYENDLGMKQAFTKPVVDVMRIKAKKGEKANVRPVVEMHVKLGELEKKIRVNLQDRGRFHYSMILGKNFLKHGAVVSSDTNYIVTQKPDYEK
;
A
#
# COMPACT_ATOMS: atom_id res chain seq x y z
N MET A 1 4.55 67.38 47.60
CA MET A 1 3.35 67.88 46.88
C MET A 1 3.30 67.21 45.51
N MET A 2 2.21 66.49 45.23
CA MET A 2 1.60 66.14 43.93
C MET A 2 2.44 65.96 42.64
N LYS A 3 2.44 64.69 42.17
CA LYS A 3 2.22 64.13 40.80
C LYS A 3 2.36 65.03 39.54
N LYS A 4 3.06 64.50 38.51
CA LYS A 4 2.55 63.96 37.19
C LYS A 4 3.70 64.01 36.14
N MET A 5 4.17 62.86 35.66
CA MET A 5 3.85 62.17 34.38
C MET A 5 4.42 62.80 33.08
N SER A 6 5.16 61.92 32.37
CA SER A 6 5.29 61.74 30.90
C SER A 6 6.62 62.17 30.28
N LEU A 7 7.38 61.23 29.68
CA LEU A 7 7.33 60.93 28.24
C LEU A 7 8.39 59.87 27.88
N ALA A 8 8.01 58.96 26.99
CA ALA A 8 8.81 57.87 26.45
C ALA A 8 9.96 58.35 25.54
N LEU A 9 11.05 57.57 25.47
CA LEU A 9 11.88 57.50 24.26
C LEU A 9 12.48 56.10 24.09
N ALA A 10 12.51 55.70 22.83
CA ALA A 10 12.73 54.39 22.27
C ALA A 10 14.08 53.73 22.60
N LEU A 11 14.08 52.39 22.63
CA LEU A 11 15.22 51.61 22.18
C LEU A 11 14.74 50.32 21.50
N THR A 12 15.31 50.17 20.31
CA THR A 12 14.96 49.34 19.18
C THR A 12 15.38 47.88 19.32
N SER A 13 14.43 47.00 18.98
CA SER A 13 14.59 45.76 18.20
C SER A 13 15.94 45.01 18.26
N ALA A 14 15.94 43.90 19.01
CA ALA A 14 16.69 42.71 18.68
C ALA A 14 15.83 41.48 19.03
N LEU A 15 14.85 41.18 18.18
CA LEU A 15 14.14 39.90 18.22
C LEU A 15 15.05 38.88 17.53
N LEU A 16 15.68 38.04 18.35
CA LEU A 16 16.29 36.78 17.94
C LEU A 16 15.27 36.01 17.09
N ALA A 17 15.63 35.76 15.83
CA ALA A 17 14.91 34.84 14.97
C ALA A 17 14.96 33.44 15.62
N ALA A 18 13.86 33.05 16.25
CA ALA A 18 13.62 31.64 16.55
C ALA A 18 13.50 30.90 15.20
N PRO A 19 14.07 29.69 15.06
CA PRO A 19 13.79 28.87 13.89
C PRO A 19 12.28 28.63 13.85
N LEU A 20 11.71 28.72 12.64
CA LEU A 20 10.33 28.36 12.32
C LEU A 20 10.03 26.97 12.88
N SER A 21 9.51 26.96 14.11
CA SER A 21 9.04 25.77 14.78
C SER A 21 7.55 25.68 14.47
N TRP A 22 7.12 24.46 14.12
CA TRP A 22 5.74 24.00 13.95
C TRP A 22 5.07 24.36 12.61
N ALA A 23 5.39 23.59 11.57
CA ALA A 23 4.30 22.97 10.80
C ALA A 23 3.49 22.14 11.81
N GLN A 24 2.20 22.43 12.00
CA GLN A 24 1.33 21.80 13.03
C GLN A 24 1.61 20.31 13.17
N SER A 25 2.20 19.89 14.30
CA SER A 25 2.50 18.49 14.54
C SER A 25 1.19 17.71 14.65
N ILE A 26 0.99 16.74 13.77
CA ILE A 26 -0.12 15.80 13.87
C ILE A 26 0.09 14.99 15.15
N SER A 27 -0.96 14.86 15.98
CA SER A 27 -0.92 13.99 17.17
C SER A 27 -1.03 12.51 16.78
N GLY A 28 -0.06 12.00 16.03
CA GLY A 28 0.00 10.62 15.54
C GLY A 28 1.40 10.22 15.08
N THR A 29 1.62 8.92 14.97
CA THR A 29 2.87 8.34 14.46
C THR A 29 2.59 7.30 13.40
N THR A 30 3.63 6.82 12.72
CA THR A 30 3.54 5.67 11.81
C THR A 30 3.03 4.40 12.49
N GLN A 31 3.22 4.25 13.81
CA GLN A 31 2.73 3.10 14.58
C GLN A 31 1.32 3.32 15.16
N ALA A 32 1.01 4.57 15.50
CA ALA A 32 -0.28 5.00 16.06
C ALA A 32 -0.86 6.10 15.16
N PRO A 33 -1.41 5.75 13.98
CA PRO A 33 -1.90 6.72 13.02
C PRO A 33 -3.18 7.42 13.50
N VAL A 34 -3.48 8.56 12.89
CA VAL A 34 -4.76 9.26 13.04
C VAL A 34 -5.73 8.83 11.95
N TYR A 35 -7.03 8.85 12.25
CA TYR A 35 -8.10 8.47 11.32
C TYR A 35 -8.83 9.67 10.72
N GLN A 36 -8.66 10.85 11.33
CA GLN A 36 -9.17 12.13 10.87
C GLN A 36 -8.11 13.21 11.11
N LEU A 37 -8.07 14.20 10.23
CA LEU A 37 -7.17 15.34 10.30
C LEU A 37 -7.86 16.53 9.63
N ASP A 38 -7.88 17.69 10.30
CA ASP A 38 -8.54 18.91 9.81
C ASP A 38 -10.00 18.67 9.40
N ASN A 39 -10.75 17.89 10.21
CA ASN A 39 -12.13 17.46 9.96
C ASN A 39 -12.34 16.62 8.67
N LYS A 40 -11.26 16.21 8.01
CA LYS A 40 -11.27 15.30 6.85
C LYS A 40 -10.85 13.90 7.27
N LEU A 41 -11.24 12.88 6.51
CA LEU A 41 -10.77 11.51 6.73
C LEU A 41 -9.27 11.40 6.45
N VAL A 42 -8.60 10.46 7.12
CA VAL A 42 -7.25 10.01 6.72
C VAL A 42 -7.36 8.61 6.15
N LEU A 43 -7.26 8.49 4.83
CA LEU A 43 -7.39 7.22 4.12
C LEU A 43 -6.04 6.52 4.02
N GLY A 44 -6.06 5.20 4.02
CA GLY A 44 -4.94 4.40 3.53
C GLY A 44 -4.80 4.50 2.01
N ARG A 45 -3.82 3.80 1.46
CA ARG A 45 -3.58 3.70 0.01
C ARG A 45 -4.62 2.84 -0.71
N VAL A 46 -5.23 1.91 0.00
CA VAL A 46 -6.33 1.08 -0.48
C VAL A 46 -7.44 1.15 0.56
N GLU A 47 -8.68 1.34 0.14
CA GLU A 47 -9.85 1.36 1.02
C GLU A 47 -11.02 0.62 0.38
N SER A 48 -12.01 0.24 1.20
CA SER A 48 -13.28 -0.29 0.70
C SER A 48 -14.17 0.87 0.24
N VAL A 49 -14.61 0.82 -1.02
CA VAL A 49 -15.47 1.83 -1.65
C VAL A 49 -16.82 1.21 -1.95
N TYR A 50 -17.90 1.94 -1.68
CA TYR A 50 -19.28 1.51 -1.90
C TYR A 50 -19.99 2.47 -2.86
N TYR A 51 -20.79 1.93 -3.76
CA TYR A 51 -21.70 2.72 -4.59
C TYR A 51 -22.99 2.99 -3.81
N SER A 52 -23.24 4.23 -3.42
CA SER A 52 -24.33 4.55 -2.48
C SER A 52 -25.72 4.40 -3.10
N ASP A 53 -25.82 4.67 -4.40
CA ASP A 53 -27.09 4.82 -5.14
C ASP A 53 -27.39 3.66 -6.11
N ILE A 54 -26.56 2.61 -6.11
CA ILE A 54 -26.84 1.39 -6.86
C ILE A 54 -27.36 0.34 -5.87
N PRO A 55 -28.68 0.09 -5.78
CA PRO A 55 -29.26 -0.74 -4.72
C PRO A 55 -28.62 -2.13 -4.61
N GLU A 56 -28.34 -2.78 -5.75
CA GLU A 56 -27.72 -4.10 -5.77
C GLU A 56 -26.25 -4.11 -5.34
N LEU A 57 -25.56 -2.96 -5.33
CA LEU A 57 -24.13 -2.84 -4.98
C LEU A 57 -23.89 -2.09 -3.67
N LYS A 58 -24.92 -1.55 -3.03
CA LYS A 58 -24.80 -0.67 -1.86
C LYS A 58 -24.01 -1.28 -0.71
N ALA A 59 -24.13 -2.58 -0.49
CA ALA A 59 -23.43 -3.32 0.57
C ALA A 59 -22.17 -4.05 0.08
N VAL A 60 -21.77 -3.87 -1.18
CA VAL A 60 -20.65 -4.58 -1.80
C VAL A 60 -19.38 -3.72 -1.71
N PRO A 61 -18.36 -4.14 -0.93
CA PRO A 61 -17.08 -3.43 -0.91
C PRO A 61 -16.29 -3.66 -2.20
N PHE A 62 -16.04 -2.59 -2.94
CA PHE A 62 -15.09 -2.58 -4.05
C PHE A 62 -13.71 -2.12 -3.57
N ILE A 63 -12.65 -2.75 -4.09
CA ILE A 63 -11.28 -2.33 -3.79
C ILE A 63 -11.01 -0.99 -4.47
N GLY A 64 -10.92 0.09 -3.69
CA GLY A 64 -10.54 1.42 -4.15
C GLY A 64 -9.06 1.68 -3.93
N LYS A 65 -8.33 2.02 -4.99
CA LYS A 65 -6.95 2.51 -4.87
C LYS A 65 -6.96 4.02 -4.75
N ILE A 66 -6.36 4.55 -3.69
CA ILE A 66 -6.31 5.99 -3.41
C ILE A 66 -5.05 6.61 -4.03
N ASP A 67 -5.24 7.56 -4.93
CA ASP A 67 -4.19 8.10 -5.79
C ASP A 67 -4.26 9.64 -5.84
N THR A 68 -3.49 10.29 -4.97
CA THR A 68 -3.31 11.77 -4.96
C THR A 68 -2.68 12.30 -6.25
N GLY A 69 -2.05 11.42 -7.03
CA GLY A 69 -1.42 11.75 -8.30
C GLY A 69 -2.38 11.72 -9.49
N ALA A 70 -3.63 11.32 -9.30
CA ALA A 70 -4.65 11.24 -10.34
C ALA A 70 -5.70 12.35 -10.20
N ASP A 71 -5.87 13.16 -11.25
CA ASP A 71 -6.80 14.30 -11.24
C ASP A 71 -8.28 13.89 -11.17
N THR A 72 -8.61 12.65 -11.50
CA THR A 72 -10.00 12.18 -11.55
C THR A 72 -10.16 10.79 -10.93
N THR A 73 -11.26 10.61 -10.22
CA THR A 73 -11.79 9.30 -9.85
C THR A 73 -12.23 8.54 -11.11
N SER A 74 -12.02 7.23 -11.13
CA SER A 74 -12.45 6.35 -12.23
C SER A 74 -12.90 5.01 -11.72
N MET A 75 -13.90 4.44 -12.38
CA MET A 75 -14.44 3.12 -12.05
C MET A 75 -14.44 2.19 -13.25
N HIS A 76 -14.57 0.90 -12.95
CA HIS A 76 -14.81 -0.12 -13.95
C HIS A 76 -16.26 -0.05 -14.44
N ALA A 77 -16.43 0.13 -15.74
CA ALA A 77 -17.70 -0.07 -16.42
C ALA A 77 -17.49 -0.88 -17.72
N GLU A 78 -18.53 -1.59 -18.12
CA GLU A 78 -18.65 -2.34 -19.39
C GLU A 78 -19.80 -1.78 -20.22
N ASN A 79 -19.86 -2.15 -21.51
CA ASN A 79 -20.95 -1.75 -22.43
C ASN A 79 -21.30 -0.25 -22.35
N ILE A 80 -20.27 0.60 -22.30
CA ILE A 80 -20.43 2.04 -22.17
C ILE A 80 -20.92 2.59 -23.51
N HIS A 81 -22.12 3.14 -23.52
CA HIS A 81 -22.73 3.80 -24.66
C HIS A 81 -23.12 5.23 -24.33
N VAL A 82 -22.97 6.12 -25.30
CA VAL A 82 -23.28 7.55 -25.18
C VAL A 82 -24.22 7.94 -26.31
N SER A 83 -25.33 8.58 -25.97
CA SER A 83 -26.34 9.02 -26.93
C SER A 83 -26.88 10.40 -26.55
N SER A 84 -27.32 11.17 -27.55
CA SER A 84 -27.93 12.48 -27.35
C SER A 84 -29.37 12.48 -27.84
N SER A 85 -30.25 13.21 -27.14
CA SER A 85 -31.59 13.56 -27.63
C SER A 85 -31.64 14.91 -28.36
N HIS A 86 -30.51 15.62 -28.47
CA HIS A 86 -30.43 16.87 -29.20
C HIS A 86 -30.55 16.62 -30.71
N PRO A 87 -31.41 17.36 -31.45
CA PRO A 87 -31.67 17.12 -32.88
C PRO A 87 -30.40 17.05 -33.74
N ASP A 88 -29.44 17.94 -33.48
CA ASP A 88 -28.18 18.01 -34.26
C ASP A 88 -27.19 16.87 -33.96
N TYR A 89 -27.39 16.13 -32.86
CA TYR A 89 -26.45 15.11 -32.38
C TYR A 89 -27.08 13.72 -32.24
N GLN A 90 -28.38 13.56 -32.52
CA GLN A 90 -29.14 12.32 -32.29
C GLN A 90 -28.60 11.12 -33.09
N ASP A 91 -28.03 11.38 -34.27
CA ASP A 91 -27.51 10.35 -35.19
C ASP A 91 -26.06 9.94 -34.85
N LEU A 92 -25.37 10.72 -34.00
CA LEU A 92 -24.04 10.40 -33.53
C LEU A 92 -24.11 9.55 -32.26
N LYS A 93 -23.15 8.62 -32.10
CA LYS A 93 -23.06 7.75 -30.93
C LYS A 93 -21.64 7.65 -30.40
N ASP A 94 -21.54 7.30 -29.12
CA ASP A 94 -20.29 6.90 -28.47
C ASP A 94 -19.15 7.88 -28.75
N ASN A 95 -18.01 7.39 -29.25
CA ASN A 95 -16.85 8.22 -29.49
C ASN A 95 -17.08 9.30 -30.56
N GLU A 96 -17.90 9.04 -31.58
CA GLU A 96 -18.20 10.06 -32.61
C GLU A 96 -18.96 11.24 -32.01
N LEU A 97 -19.98 10.94 -31.18
CA LEU A 97 -20.71 11.96 -30.44
C LEU A 97 -19.81 12.73 -29.47
N LEU A 98 -18.98 12.03 -28.69
CA LEU A 98 -18.07 12.68 -27.74
C LEU A 98 -17.09 13.63 -28.44
N TRP A 99 -16.55 13.24 -29.60
CA TRP A 99 -15.67 14.12 -30.37
C TRP A 99 -16.42 15.31 -30.96
N ALA A 100 -17.61 15.11 -31.54
CA ALA A 100 -18.41 16.19 -32.09
C ALA A 100 -18.72 17.28 -31.05
N ILE A 101 -19.10 16.86 -29.83
CA ILE A 101 -19.35 17.78 -28.72
C ILE A 101 -18.06 18.48 -28.27
N VAL A 102 -16.97 17.73 -28.09
CA VAL A 102 -15.69 18.31 -27.66
C VAL A 102 -15.17 19.31 -28.68
N ASP A 103 -15.30 19.03 -29.98
CA ASP A 103 -14.85 19.92 -31.05
C ASP A 103 -15.71 21.19 -31.12
N ASP A 104 -17.03 21.07 -30.94
CA ASP A 104 -17.95 22.22 -30.83
C ASP A 104 -17.62 23.11 -29.62
N LEU A 105 -17.22 22.50 -28.50
CA LEU A 105 -16.75 23.19 -27.29
C LEU A 105 -15.29 23.66 -27.35
N GLY A 106 -14.69 23.78 -28.54
CA GLY A 106 -13.33 24.34 -28.71
C GLY A 106 -12.17 23.36 -28.49
N GLY A 107 -12.46 22.06 -28.46
CA GLY A 107 -11.50 20.96 -28.44
C GLY A 107 -10.91 20.64 -27.06
N THR A 108 -10.13 19.56 -26.98
CA THR A 108 -9.63 18.95 -25.72
C THR A 108 -8.75 19.82 -24.79
N LYS A 109 -8.43 21.05 -25.19
CA LYS A 109 -7.65 22.00 -24.39
C LYS A 109 -8.51 23.16 -23.86
N ALA A 110 -9.75 23.27 -24.32
CA ALA A 110 -10.69 24.24 -23.79
C ALA A 110 -11.01 23.93 -22.33
N LYS A 111 -11.38 24.99 -21.59
CA LYS A 111 -11.90 24.86 -20.23
C LYS A 111 -13.41 24.82 -20.33
N TRP A 112 -14.01 23.84 -19.69
CA TRP A 112 -15.45 23.67 -19.61
C TRP A 112 -15.86 23.66 -18.14
N ASP A 113 -17.09 24.08 -17.88
CA ASP A 113 -17.77 23.88 -16.61
C ASP A 113 -18.80 22.75 -16.71
N ALA A 114 -19.47 22.45 -15.60
CA ALA A 114 -20.49 21.42 -15.51
C ALA A 114 -21.73 21.70 -16.39
N ASP A 115 -21.98 22.97 -16.73
CA ASP A 115 -23.15 23.36 -17.53
C ASP A 115 -22.86 23.27 -19.04
N SER A 116 -21.58 23.28 -19.43
CA SER A 116 -21.13 23.25 -20.83
C SER A 116 -21.67 22.06 -21.61
N PHE A 117 -21.92 20.91 -20.96
CA PHE A 117 -22.39 19.69 -21.63
C PHE A 117 -23.92 19.52 -21.61
N LYS A 118 -24.65 20.28 -20.78
CA LYS A 118 -26.11 20.16 -20.63
C LYS A 118 -26.89 20.43 -21.92
N PRO A 119 -26.55 21.44 -22.75
CA PRO A 119 -27.28 21.71 -24.00
C PRO A 119 -27.32 20.53 -24.97
N TYR A 120 -26.31 19.66 -24.93
CA TYR A 120 -26.22 18.50 -25.82
C TYR A 120 -27.12 17.33 -25.38
N GLN A 121 -27.79 17.41 -24.22
CA GLN A 121 -28.77 16.43 -23.73
C GLN A 121 -28.28 14.98 -23.85
N VAL A 122 -27.08 14.72 -23.32
CA VAL A 122 -26.39 13.45 -23.49
C VAL A 122 -26.69 12.52 -22.31
N LYS A 123 -27.11 11.30 -22.62
CA LYS A 123 -27.19 10.18 -21.69
C LYS A 123 -26.04 9.21 -21.89
N VAL A 124 -25.57 8.65 -20.79
CA VAL A 124 -24.54 7.60 -20.75
C VAL A 124 -25.15 6.36 -20.13
N SER A 125 -25.18 5.25 -20.89
CA SER A 125 -25.57 3.95 -20.37
C SER A 125 -24.36 3.03 -20.25
N PHE A 126 -24.32 2.21 -19.20
CA PHE A 126 -23.21 1.29 -18.95
C PHE A 126 -23.61 0.15 -18.01
N THR A 127 -22.78 -0.88 -17.97
CA THR A 127 -22.97 -2.04 -17.10
C THR A 127 -21.89 -2.10 -16.03
N VAL A 128 -22.28 -2.42 -14.79
CA VAL A 128 -21.38 -2.85 -13.72
C VAL A 128 -21.71 -4.29 -13.34
N PRO A 129 -20.79 -5.26 -13.50
CA PRO A 129 -21.04 -6.63 -13.10
C PRO A 129 -21.01 -6.75 -11.57
N HIS A 130 -22.05 -7.37 -10.98
CA HIS A 130 -22.08 -7.66 -9.56
C HIS A 130 -21.01 -8.71 -9.20
N PRO A 131 -20.00 -8.40 -8.38
CA PRO A 131 -18.81 -9.23 -8.24
C PRO A 131 -19.06 -10.60 -7.59
N TYR A 132 -20.18 -10.78 -6.88
CA TYR A 132 -20.50 -12.05 -6.20
C TYR A 132 -21.52 -12.92 -6.94
N THR A 133 -22.27 -12.35 -7.89
CA THR A 133 -23.38 -13.06 -8.56
C THR A 133 -23.23 -13.06 -10.07
N GLY A 134 -22.38 -12.21 -10.64
CA GLY A 134 -22.23 -12.06 -12.09
C GLY A 134 -23.36 -11.28 -12.75
N LYS A 135 -24.42 -10.91 -12.01
CA LYS A 135 -25.55 -10.12 -12.55
C LYS A 135 -25.01 -8.82 -13.16
N GLU A 136 -25.32 -8.59 -14.42
CA GLU A 136 -25.06 -7.32 -15.09
C GLU A 136 -26.06 -6.26 -14.60
N ILE A 137 -25.55 -5.19 -13.99
CA ILE A 137 -26.38 -4.08 -13.51
C ILE A 137 -26.24 -2.95 -14.52
N GLN A 138 -27.31 -2.69 -15.27
CA GLN A 138 -27.36 -1.59 -16.23
C GLN A 138 -27.73 -0.29 -15.53
N ILE A 139 -26.99 0.76 -15.84
CA ILE A 139 -27.15 2.10 -15.28
C ILE A 139 -27.23 3.07 -16.46
N THR A 140 -28.10 4.05 -16.38
CA THR A 140 -28.19 5.16 -17.33
C THR A 140 -28.22 6.46 -16.55
N ASP A 141 -27.34 7.39 -16.90
CA ASP A 141 -27.19 8.66 -16.22
C ASP A 141 -26.93 9.79 -17.22
N ASP A 142 -27.02 11.04 -16.75
CA ASP A 142 -26.61 12.20 -17.53
C ASP A 142 -25.09 12.29 -17.65
N LEU A 143 -24.61 12.75 -18.80
CA LEU A 143 -23.20 13.08 -18.97
C LEU A 143 -22.89 14.36 -18.18
N GLU A 144 -22.03 14.24 -17.17
CA GLU A 144 -21.52 15.41 -16.44
C GLU A 144 -20.52 16.18 -17.31
N ARG A 145 -19.54 15.47 -17.87
CA ARG A 145 -18.56 16.02 -18.82
C ARG A 145 -17.80 14.95 -19.59
N VAL A 146 -16.97 15.40 -20.53
CA VAL A 146 -16.00 14.55 -21.24
C VAL A 146 -14.58 14.78 -20.72
N SER A 147 -13.93 13.71 -20.25
CA SER A 147 -12.53 13.75 -19.83
C SER A 147 -11.59 13.31 -20.96
N ALA A 148 -10.60 14.14 -21.30
CA ALA A 148 -9.59 13.83 -22.31
C ALA A 148 -8.33 13.18 -21.69
N ILE A 149 -8.25 11.85 -21.73
CA ILE A 149 -7.15 11.10 -21.13
C ILE A 149 -5.96 10.99 -22.09
N ARG A 150 -4.82 11.58 -21.71
CA ARG A 150 -3.60 11.52 -22.51
C ARG A 150 -3.05 10.08 -22.57
N SER A 151 -2.83 9.58 -23.78
CA SER A 151 -2.22 8.27 -23.98
C SER A 151 -0.70 8.28 -23.75
N ARG A 152 -0.14 7.13 -23.36
CA ARG A 152 1.32 6.92 -23.34
C ARG A 152 1.88 6.66 -24.73
N THR A 153 1.06 6.19 -25.66
CA THR A 153 1.49 5.67 -26.98
C THR A 153 0.88 6.41 -28.16
N SER A 154 -0.08 7.32 -27.94
CA SER A 154 -0.75 8.07 -28.99
C SER A 154 -0.73 9.57 -28.69
N LYS A 155 -0.66 10.38 -29.76
CA LYS A 155 -0.83 11.84 -29.69
C LYS A 155 -2.30 12.23 -29.53
N LYS A 156 -3.25 11.44 -30.05
CA LYS A 156 -4.69 11.66 -29.86
C LYS A 156 -5.10 11.17 -28.47
N PRO A 157 -5.76 12.00 -27.63
CA PRO A 157 -6.24 11.58 -26.32
C PRO A 157 -7.41 10.60 -26.47
N ILE A 158 -7.69 9.87 -25.40
CA ILE A 158 -8.86 8.99 -25.30
C ILE A 158 -9.92 9.75 -24.53
N LEU A 159 -11.09 9.99 -25.15
CA LEU A 159 -12.22 10.60 -24.46
C LEU A 159 -12.91 9.58 -23.56
N ARG A 160 -13.33 10.02 -22.37
CA ARG A 160 -14.08 9.23 -21.41
C ARG A 160 -15.33 9.99 -20.98
N PRO A 161 -16.52 9.37 -21.02
CA PRO A 161 -17.68 9.96 -20.39
C PRO A 161 -17.47 9.95 -18.87
N THR A 162 -17.82 11.08 -18.25
CA THR A 162 -17.80 11.28 -16.81
C THR A 162 -19.24 11.43 -16.35
N ILE A 163 -19.60 10.73 -15.30
CA ILE A 163 -20.89 10.89 -14.61
C ILE A 163 -20.63 11.41 -13.20
N LYS A 164 -21.66 11.95 -12.56
CA LYS A 164 -21.62 12.31 -11.15
C LYS A 164 -22.35 11.25 -10.34
N MET A 165 -21.71 10.69 -9.31
CA MET A 165 -22.37 9.69 -8.47
C MET A 165 -21.82 9.67 -7.04
N PRO A 166 -22.67 9.33 -6.04
CA PRO A 166 -22.21 9.19 -4.67
C PRO A 166 -21.41 7.91 -4.45
N MET A 167 -20.23 8.10 -3.86
CA MET A 167 -19.35 7.03 -3.41
C MET A 167 -19.10 7.17 -1.91
N THR A 168 -19.19 6.05 -1.18
CA THR A 168 -18.92 6.02 0.27
C THR A 168 -17.58 5.34 0.55
N ILE A 169 -16.74 5.98 1.38
CA ILE A 169 -15.51 5.40 1.95
C ILE A 169 -15.54 5.67 3.46
N ALA A 170 -15.33 4.64 4.28
CA ALA A 170 -15.32 4.75 5.74
C ALA A 170 -16.54 5.51 6.33
N GLY A 171 -17.72 5.29 5.76
CA GLY A 171 -18.97 5.94 6.18
C GLY A 171 -19.16 7.37 5.68
N HIS A 172 -18.19 7.95 4.97
CA HIS A 172 -18.28 9.29 4.36
C HIS A 172 -18.67 9.20 2.89
N THR A 173 -19.83 9.76 2.54
CA THR A 173 -20.34 9.78 1.16
C THR A 173 -20.02 11.09 0.49
N VAL A 174 -19.44 11.01 -0.71
CA VAL A 174 -19.12 12.17 -1.55
C VAL A 174 -19.78 11.96 -2.91
N ASP A 175 -20.55 12.93 -3.36
CA ASP A 175 -21.04 12.99 -4.74
C ASP A 175 -19.91 13.47 -5.65
N THR A 176 -19.28 12.53 -6.36
CA THR A 176 -18.02 12.73 -7.05
C THR A 176 -18.15 12.47 -8.54
N GLU A 177 -17.35 13.16 -9.33
CA GLU A 177 -17.23 12.92 -10.76
C GLU A 177 -16.37 11.68 -11.03
N VAL A 178 -16.91 10.74 -11.80
CA VAL A 178 -16.31 9.44 -12.04
C VAL A 178 -16.17 9.17 -13.53
N ASN A 179 -14.93 8.95 -13.96
CA ASN A 179 -14.62 8.50 -15.31
C ASN A 179 -14.99 7.02 -15.51
N LEU A 180 -15.83 6.73 -16.50
CA LEU A 180 -16.19 5.36 -16.86
C LEU A 180 -15.12 4.72 -17.74
N THR A 181 -14.52 3.64 -17.25
CA THR A 181 -13.39 2.99 -17.94
C THR A 181 -13.44 1.47 -17.87
N LYS A 182 -12.96 0.77 -18.91
CA LYS A 182 -12.76 -0.67 -18.83
C LYS A 182 -11.48 -0.97 -18.04
N ARG A 183 -11.61 -1.50 -16.82
CA ARG A 183 -10.49 -1.71 -15.88
C ARG A 183 -10.17 -3.18 -15.61
N THR A 184 -10.63 -4.11 -16.44
CA THR A 184 -10.43 -5.57 -16.27
C THR A 184 -8.96 -6.00 -16.09
N GLN A 185 -8.01 -5.22 -16.62
CA GLN A 185 -6.57 -5.50 -16.52
C GLN A 185 -5.92 -5.00 -15.22
N PHE A 186 -6.60 -4.12 -14.48
CA PHE A 186 -6.10 -3.52 -13.25
C PHE A 186 -6.38 -4.42 -12.04
N SER A 187 -5.64 -4.24 -10.96
CA SER A 187 -5.86 -4.99 -9.72
C SER A 187 -6.99 -4.44 -8.85
N SER A 188 -7.49 -3.26 -9.18
CA SER A 188 -8.55 -2.58 -8.44
C SER A 188 -9.54 -1.96 -9.44
N PRO A 189 -10.86 -2.23 -9.25
CA PRO A 189 -11.91 -1.74 -10.13
C PRO A 189 -12.16 -0.23 -9.98
N ILE A 190 -11.76 0.39 -8.87
CA ILE A 190 -11.98 1.82 -8.61
C ILE A 190 -10.65 2.49 -8.28
N LEU A 191 -10.34 3.61 -8.94
CA LEU A 191 -9.26 4.49 -8.55
C LEU A 191 -9.89 5.80 -8.06
N ILE A 192 -9.59 6.17 -6.82
CA ILE A 192 -10.07 7.38 -6.15
C ILE A 192 -8.99 8.45 -6.36
N GLY A 193 -9.35 9.52 -7.08
CA GLY A 193 -8.47 10.63 -7.40
C GLY A 193 -8.97 11.96 -6.80
N LYS A 194 -8.42 13.07 -7.27
CA LYS A 194 -8.72 14.42 -6.76
C LYS A 194 -10.21 14.78 -6.75
N THR A 195 -10.99 14.39 -7.78
CA THR A 195 -12.45 14.65 -7.78
C THR A 195 -13.21 14.06 -6.59
N TYR A 196 -12.65 13.08 -5.87
CA TYR A 196 -13.18 12.63 -4.58
C TYR A 196 -12.36 13.19 -3.42
N LEU A 197 -11.03 13.17 -3.52
CA LEU A 197 -10.15 13.49 -2.39
C LEU A 197 -10.20 14.96 -2.01
N ASP A 198 -10.37 15.83 -2.99
CA ASP A 198 -10.35 17.27 -2.78
C ASP A 198 -11.47 17.63 -1.80
N ASP A 199 -11.11 18.34 -0.74
CA ASP A 199 -11.95 18.72 0.39
C ASP A 199 -12.51 17.61 1.28
N ASN A 200 -12.20 16.35 1.01
CA ASN A 200 -12.79 15.22 1.73
C ASN A 200 -11.79 14.36 2.50
N ALA A 201 -10.54 14.24 2.03
CA ALA A 201 -9.60 13.30 2.62
C ALA A 201 -8.12 13.68 2.47
N TRP A 202 -7.36 13.37 3.52
CA TRP A 202 -5.93 13.15 3.48
C TRP A 202 -5.60 11.69 3.20
N VAL A 203 -4.38 11.42 2.75
CA VAL A 203 -3.95 10.06 2.42
C VAL A 203 -2.62 9.71 3.08
N PHE A 204 -2.62 8.64 3.88
CA PHE A 204 -1.41 8.08 4.47
C PHE A 204 -1.01 6.78 3.77
N ALA A 205 -0.03 6.86 2.87
CA ALA A 205 0.39 5.73 2.03
C ALA A 205 1.06 4.56 2.79
N GLY A 206 1.38 4.75 4.07
CA GLY A 206 1.96 3.72 4.93
C GLY A 206 1.00 2.57 5.24
N TYR A 207 -0.30 2.77 5.08
CA TYR A 207 -1.34 1.79 5.40
C TYR A 207 -2.19 1.40 4.19
N ASP A 208 -2.58 0.13 4.14
CA ASP A 208 -3.72 -0.36 3.34
C ASP A 208 -4.89 -0.63 4.31
N TYR A 209 -6.11 -0.23 3.96
CA TYR A 209 -7.33 -0.33 4.77
C TYR A 209 -7.16 0.27 6.17
N LEU A 210 -6.70 1.53 6.22
CA LEU A 210 -6.42 2.21 7.49
C LEU A 210 -7.70 2.28 8.31
N GLN A 211 -8.81 2.69 7.69
CA GLN A 211 -10.09 2.91 8.38
C GLN A 211 -10.69 1.63 8.98
N GLU A 212 -10.31 0.45 8.47
CA GLU A 212 -10.77 -0.85 9.00
C GLU A 212 -9.95 -1.33 10.22
N GLN A 213 -8.80 -0.70 10.51
CA GLN A 213 -7.90 -1.17 11.56
C GLN A 213 -8.55 -1.23 12.96
N PRO A 214 -9.29 -0.20 13.44
CA PRO A 214 -9.84 -0.23 14.80
C PRO A 214 -10.83 -1.37 15.04
N SER A 215 -11.64 -1.68 14.02
CA SER A 215 -12.69 -2.71 14.02
C SER A 215 -12.19 -4.09 13.57
N ALA A 216 -10.97 -4.21 13.06
CA ALA A 216 -10.40 -5.46 12.57
C ALA A 216 -10.57 -6.60 13.59
N LYS A 217 -11.05 -7.75 13.12
CA LYS A 217 -11.21 -8.94 13.96
C LYS A 217 -9.85 -9.56 14.29
N MET A 218 -9.72 -10.09 15.48
CA MET A 218 -8.55 -10.88 15.85
C MET A 218 -8.67 -12.32 15.34
N ILE A 219 -7.63 -12.82 14.68
CA ILE A 219 -7.48 -14.25 14.34
C ILE A 219 -6.19 -14.79 14.94
N GLY A 220 -6.15 -16.09 15.22
CA GLY A 220 -4.95 -16.80 15.65
C GLY A 220 -4.13 -17.32 14.48
N LYS A 221 -2.99 -17.93 14.80
CA LYS A 221 -2.05 -18.53 13.82
C LYS A 221 -2.62 -19.75 13.07
N LYS A 222 -3.63 -20.39 13.65
CA LYS A 222 -4.43 -21.46 13.04
C LYS A 222 -5.90 -21.18 13.30
N GLU A 223 -6.67 -21.25 12.23
CA GLU A 223 -8.11 -21.06 12.25
C GLU A 223 -8.78 -22.11 11.36
N THR A 224 -10.04 -22.39 11.66
CA THR A 224 -10.93 -23.13 10.77
C THR A 224 -12.09 -22.23 10.39
N VAL A 225 -12.38 -22.13 9.10
CA VAL A 225 -13.56 -21.43 8.56
C VAL A 225 -14.39 -22.39 7.74
N GLU A 226 -15.61 -22.00 7.41
CA GLU A 226 -16.50 -22.81 6.58
C GLU A 226 -16.80 -22.11 5.25
N VAL A 227 -16.90 -22.89 4.18
CA VAL A 227 -17.36 -22.44 2.86
C VAL A 227 -18.43 -23.44 2.41
N GLU A 228 -19.68 -23.00 2.31
CA GLU A 228 -20.83 -23.86 1.92
C GLU A 228 -20.89 -25.18 2.71
N GLY A 229 -20.72 -25.14 4.05
CA GLY A 229 -20.73 -26.35 4.88
C GLY A 229 -19.48 -27.25 4.76
N VAL A 230 -18.40 -26.75 4.14
CA VAL A 230 -17.10 -27.44 4.01
C VAL A 230 -16.05 -26.75 4.90
N PRO A 231 -15.45 -27.47 5.87
CA PRO A 231 -14.48 -26.88 6.79
C PRO A 231 -13.09 -26.76 6.14
N TYR A 232 -12.49 -25.59 6.29
CA TYR A 232 -11.19 -25.26 5.75
C TYR A 232 -10.22 -24.73 6.81
N LYS A 233 -9.07 -25.38 6.91
CA LYS A 233 -7.95 -24.91 7.74
C LYS A 233 -7.22 -23.76 7.06
N ILE A 234 -6.94 -22.73 7.85
CA ILE A 234 -6.19 -21.54 7.43
C ILE A 234 -4.74 -21.64 7.95
N SER A 235 -3.79 -21.35 7.06
CA SER A 235 -2.44 -20.91 7.41
C SER A 235 -2.24 -19.46 6.99
N ILE A 236 -1.27 -18.78 7.60
CA ILE A 236 -1.03 -17.35 7.40
C ILE A 236 0.25 -17.16 6.61
N SER A 237 0.24 -16.18 5.70
CA SER A 237 1.40 -15.79 4.91
C SER A 237 1.74 -14.32 5.16
N THR A 238 2.96 -14.06 5.60
CA THR A 238 3.51 -12.70 5.76
C THR A 238 3.99 -12.12 4.43
N SER A 239 4.40 -12.96 3.47
CA SER A 239 4.99 -12.51 2.20
C SER A 239 3.99 -12.45 1.04
N SER A 240 3.00 -13.33 1.04
CA SER A 240 2.08 -13.46 -0.11
C SER A 240 1.00 -12.39 -0.07
N ARG A 241 0.87 -11.66 -1.18
CA ARG A 241 -0.17 -10.65 -1.34
C ARG A 241 -1.58 -11.26 -1.37
N TYR A 242 -1.82 -12.19 -2.29
CA TYR A 242 -3.13 -12.81 -2.49
C TYR A 242 -3.34 -14.04 -1.62
N THR A 243 -4.56 -14.18 -1.11
CA THR A 243 -5.06 -15.42 -0.51
C THR A 243 -5.26 -16.47 -1.60
N ASN A 244 -4.90 -17.73 -1.29
CA ASN A 244 -5.18 -18.86 -2.16
C ASN A 244 -5.88 -19.99 -1.43
N VAL A 245 -6.79 -20.63 -2.16
CA VAL A 245 -7.72 -21.62 -1.62
C VAL A 245 -7.60 -22.91 -2.42
N HIS A 246 -7.69 -24.03 -1.68
CA HIS A 246 -7.73 -25.35 -2.25
C HIS A 246 -9.00 -25.53 -3.07
N ALA A 247 -8.84 -25.93 -4.33
CA ALA A 247 -9.93 -26.34 -5.18
C ALA A 247 -9.41 -27.38 -6.18
N LEU A 248 -10.28 -28.33 -6.52
CA LEU A 248 -10.06 -29.35 -7.54
C LEU A 248 -10.93 -29.07 -8.77
N ASP A 249 -10.64 -29.74 -9.88
CA ASP A 249 -11.43 -29.69 -11.12
C ASP A 249 -11.79 -28.29 -11.61
N ILE A 250 -10.84 -27.35 -11.48
CA ILE A 250 -11.05 -25.93 -11.79
C ILE A 250 -11.22 -25.75 -13.30
N LYS A 251 -12.41 -25.32 -13.72
CA LYS A 251 -12.78 -25.06 -15.12
C LYS A 251 -13.23 -23.61 -15.25
N VAL A 252 -12.61 -22.88 -16.16
CA VAL A 252 -12.93 -21.46 -16.43
C VAL A 252 -13.79 -21.39 -17.70
N ASP A 253 -15.02 -20.89 -17.55
CA ASP A 253 -15.89 -20.54 -18.66
C ASP A 253 -15.72 -19.05 -18.97
N LYS A 254 -14.94 -18.74 -20.01
CA LYS A 254 -14.71 -17.35 -20.44
C LYS A 254 -15.90 -16.74 -21.17
N LYS A 255 -16.84 -17.56 -21.66
CA LYS A 255 -18.02 -17.07 -22.38
C LYS A 255 -19.02 -16.48 -21.39
N HIS A 256 -19.23 -17.16 -20.27
CA HIS A 256 -20.13 -16.72 -19.20
C HIS A 256 -19.40 -15.97 -18.07
N ASN A 257 -18.08 -15.83 -18.15
CA ASN A 257 -17.23 -15.26 -17.10
C ASN A 257 -17.44 -15.94 -15.74
N GLU A 258 -17.39 -17.28 -15.73
CA GLU A 258 -17.59 -18.09 -14.54
C GLU A 258 -16.45 -19.09 -14.34
N VAL A 259 -16.35 -19.62 -13.12
CA VAL A 259 -15.40 -20.66 -12.75
C VAL A 259 -16.13 -21.72 -11.95
N SER A 260 -16.15 -22.94 -12.47
CA SER A 260 -16.65 -24.12 -11.76
C SER A 260 -15.49 -24.91 -11.16
N PHE A 261 -15.64 -25.39 -9.95
CA PHE A 261 -14.60 -26.13 -9.23
C PHE A 261 -15.21 -26.96 -8.10
N MET A 262 -14.42 -27.89 -7.57
CA MET A 262 -14.79 -28.69 -6.41
C MET A 262 -14.07 -28.15 -5.18
N LEU A 263 -14.85 -27.76 -4.16
CA LEU A 263 -14.34 -27.59 -2.80
C LEU A 263 -13.97 -28.97 -2.24
N GLU A 264 -12.91 -29.04 -1.44
CA GLU A 264 -12.52 -30.25 -0.72
C GLU A 264 -11.97 -29.86 0.66
N GLY A 265 -12.77 -30.06 1.70
CA GLY A 265 -12.40 -29.72 3.08
C GLY A 265 -11.39 -30.71 3.66
N GLU A 266 -10.98 -30.48 4.91
CA GLU A 266 -10.06 -31.41 5.59
C GLU A 266 -10.63 -32.83 5.73
N ASN A 267 -11.95 -32.94 5.92
CA ASN A 267 -12.64 -34.22 6.03
C ASN A 267 -12.82 -34.95 4.68
N GLY A 268 -12.24 -34.42 3.60
CA GLY A 268 -12.41 -34.95 2.24
C GLY A 268 -13.81 -34.73 1.64
N LYS A 269 -14.70 -34.03 2.35
CA LYS A 269 -16.03 -33.70 1.85
C LYS A 269 -15.88 -32.77 0.65
N ARG A 270 -16.50 -33.17 -0.45
CA ARG A 270 -16.51 -32.40 -1.69
C ARG A 270 -17.82 -31.66 -1.88
N HIS A 271 -17.74 -30.45 -2.40
CA HIS A 271 -18.92 -29.66 -2.77
C HIS A 271 -18.65 -28.93 -4.09
N PRO A 272 -19.49 -29.11 -5.12
CA PRO A 272 -19.34 -28.38 -6.36
C PRO A 272 -19.71 -26.92 -6.16
N MET A 273 -18.95 -26.02 -6.76
CA MET A 273 -19.19 -24.59 -6.69
C MET A 273 -18.95 -23.94 -8.04
N THR A 274 -19.79 -22.98 -8.40
CA THR A 274 -19.57 -22.07 -9.53
C THR A 274 -19.63 -20.65 -9.02
N LEU A 275 -18.64 -19.84 -9.37
CA LEU A 275 -18.56 -18.43 -8.99
C LEU A 275 -18.19 -17.55 -10.20
N PRO A 276 -18.60 -16.27 -10.21
CA PRO A 276 -18.15 -15.31 -11.21
C PRO A 276 -16.63 -15.18 -11.22
N LEU A 277 -16.05 -15.18 -12.42
CA LEU A 277 -14.64 -14.92 -12.68
C LEU A 277 -14.38 -13.42 -12.57
N VAL A 278 -13.59 -13.01 -11.56
CA VAL A 278 -13.13 -11.61 -11.47
C VAL A 278 -12.09 -11.32 -12.54
N ARG A 279 -11.06 -12.18 -12.65
CA ARG A 279 -10.02 -12.15 -13.70
C ARG A 279 -9.07 -13.34 -13.57
N MET A 280 -8.25 -13.55 -14.60
CA MET A 280 -7.09 -14.43 -14.50
C MET A 280 -5.90 -13.71 -13.85
N LEU A 281 -5.45 -14.22 -12.70
CA LEU A 281 -4.27 -13.75 -11.99
C LEU A 281 -3.03 -14.47 -12.49
N LYS A 282 -2.05 -13.72 -13.00
CA LYS A 282 -0.74 -14.27 -13.35
C LYS A 282 0.09 -14.52 -12.09
N THR A 283 0.40 -15.80 -11.82
CA THR A 283 1.35 -16.21 -10.77
C THR A 283 2.72 -16.51 -11.37
N THR A 284 3.71 -16.83 -10.54
CA THR A 284 5.07 -17.20 -11.00
C THR A 284 5.07 -18.42 -11.92
N LYS A 285 4.19 -19.40 -11.68
CA LYS A 285 4.16 -20.66 -12.42
C LYS A 285 3.11 -20.72 -13.53
N SER A 286 2.00 -19.99 -13.39
CA SER A 286 0.89 -20.01 -14.37
C SER A 286 -0.23 -19.04 -13.99
N GLU A 287 -1.24 -18.89 -14.84
CA GLU A 287 -2.44 -18.10 -14.52
C GLU A 287 -3.42 -18.89 -13.66
N ARG A 288 -4.12 -18.21 -12.75
CA ARG A 288 -5.13 -18.80 -11.86
C ARG A 288 -6.39 -17.93 -11.84
N PRO A 289 -7.59 -18.53 -11.84
CA PRO A 289 -8.81 -17.74 -11.73
C PRO A 289 -8.92 -17.11 -10.35
N LEU A 290 -9.30 -15.84 -10.34
CA LEU A 290 -9.58 -15.05 -9.14
C LEU A 290 -11.11 -14.93 -8.98
N VAL A 291 -11.62 -15.25 -7.80
CA VAL A 291 -13.06 -15.27 -7.47
C VAL A 291 -13.31 -14.70 -6.07
N TYR A 292 -14.54 -14.27 -5.78
CA TYR A 292 -14.96 -13.89 -4.43
C TYR A 292 -15.63 -15.08 -3.72
N LEU A 293 -14.86 -15.76 -2.87
CA LEU A 293 -15.32 -16.92 -2.11
C LEU A 293 -16.15 -16.47 -0.88
N PRO A 294 -17.37 -16.99 -0.67
CA PRO A 294 -18.11 -16.79 0.57
C PRO A 294 -17.49 -17.63 1.69
N VAL A 295 -16.89 -16.97 2.67
CA VAL A 295 -16.24 -17.60 3.81
C VAL A 295 -17.00 -17.23 5.07
N LYS A 296 -17.57 -18.23 5.72
CA LYS A 296 -18.22 -18.08 7.02
C LYS A 296 -17.15 -18.00 8.11
N VAL A 297 -17.08 -16.84 8.75
CA VAL A 297 -16.06 -16.48 9.75
C VAL A 297 -16.63 -16.37 11.18
N GLY A 298 -17.93 -16.60 11.33
CA GLY A 298 -18.66 -16.65 12.59
C GLY A 298 -20.03 -17.26 12.38
N GLU A 299 -20.83 -17.43 13.43
CA GLU A 299 -22.14 -18.12 13.33
C GLU A 299 -23.08 -17.48 12.31
N ASN A 300 -23.13 -16.14 12.27
CA ASN A 300 -24.02 -15.36 11.43
C ASN A 300 -23.27 -14.39 10.50
N GLU A 301 -21.99 -14.65 10.23
CA GLU A 301 -21.18 -13.76 9.40
C GLU A 301 -20.47 -14.52 8.27
N THR A 302 -20.77 -14.09 7.05
CA THR A 302 -20.12 -14.54 5.83
C THR A 302 -19.42 -13.37 5.17
N GLN A 303 -18.11 -13.48 5.02
CA GLN A 303 -17.28 -12.52 4.29
C GLN A 303 -17.05 -13.00 2.85
N ARG A 304 -16.79 -12.07 1.94
CA ARG A 304 -16.48 -12.38 0.53
C ARG A 304 -15.00 -12.13 0.26
N TRP A 305 -14.20 -13.18 0.37
CA TRP A 305 -12.75 -13.07 0.21
C TRP A 305 -12.34 -13.18 -1.26
N LEU A 306 -11.54 -12.22 -1.73
CA LEU A 306 -10.94 -12.29 -3.05
C LEU A 306 -9.77 -13.29 -3.02
N VAL A 307 -9.95 -14.44 -3.66
CA VAL A 307 -9.00 -15.56 -3.63
C VAL A 307 -8.69 -16.06 -5.02
N TYR A 308 -7.51 -16.63 -5.21
CA TYR A 308 -7.26 -17.45 -6.39
C TYR A 308 -7.32 -18.94 -6.06
N LEU A 309 -7.93 -19.69 -6.96
CA LEU A 309 -8.15 -21.13 -6.79
C LEU A 309 -6.92 -21.91 -7.27
N ARG A 310 -6.53 -22.94 -6.52
CA ARG A 310 -5.47 -23.87 -6.94
C ARG A 310 -5.58 -25.20 -6.19
N ASP A 311 -4.97 -26.24 -6.75
CA ASP A 311 -4.69 -27.44 -6.00
C ASP A 311 -3.66 -27.15 -4.88
N ARG A 312 -4.04 -27.56 -3.67
CA ARG A 312 -3.28 -27.49 -2.42
C ARG A 312 -3.33 -28.82 -1.65
N SER A 313 -3.72 -29.95 -2.23
CA SER A 313 -3.84 -31.24 -1.52
C SER A 313 -2.52 -31.70 -0.89
N LYS A 314 -1.37 -31.17 -1.33
CA LYS A 314 -0.05 -31.42 -0.73
C LYS A 314 0.25 -30.60 0.54
N PHE A 315 -0.64 -29.69 0.93
CA PHE A 315 -0.46 -28.83 2.10
C PHE A 315 -1.47 -29.21 3.18
N SER A 316 -1.08 -29.05 4.45
CA SER A 316 -1.95 -29.32 5.60
C SER A 316 -3.09 -28.30 5.78
N SER A 317 -3.04 -27.15 5.11
CA SER A 317 -4.08 -26.13 5.14
C SER A 317 -4.65 -25.88 3.76
N GLN A 318 -5.97 -25.86 3.67
CA GLN A 318 -6.67 -25.61 2.42
C GLN A 318 -6.66 -24.14 2.04
N ILE A 319 -6.60 -23.22 3.01
CA ILE A 319 -6.46 -21.79 2.76
C ILE A 319 -5.08 -21.35 3.22
N ARG A 320 -4.40 -20.55 2.39
CA ARG A 320 -3.26 -19.73 2.81
C ARG A 320 -3.65 -18.26 2.69
N LEU A 321 -3.92 -17.64 3.82
CA LEU A 321 -4.33 -16.25 3.96
C LEU A 321 -3.18 -15.32 3.56
N GLY A 322 -3.43 -14.47 2.57
CA GLY A 322 -2.50 -13.45 2.11
C GLY A 322 -2.80 -12.08 2.72
N ARG A 323 -1.87 -11.14 2.51
CA ARG A 323 -1.93 -9.79 3.07
C ARG A 323 -3.15 -8.98 2.64
N ASP A 324 -3.68 -9.14 1.42
CA ASP A 324 -4.81 -8.33 0.97
C ASP A 324 -6.07 -8.61 1.81
N VAL A 325 -6.44 -9.88 2.00
CA VAL A 325 -7.59 -10.27 2.84
C VAL A 325 -7.30 -10.03 4.32
N ALA A 326 -6.09 -10.33 4.79
CA ALA A 326 -5.69 -10.06 6.17
C ALA A 326 -5.80 -8.57 6.51
N SER A 327 -5.30 -7.69 5.63
CA SER A 327 -5.33 -6.23 5.85
C SER A 327 -6.74 -5.67 5.75
N GLN A 328 -7.62 -6.28 4.96
CA GLN A 328 -9.01 -5.84 4.86
C GLN A 328 -9.80 -6.15 6.14
N HIS A 329 -9.57 -7.31 6.77
CA HIS A 329 -10.48 -7.82 7.81
C HIS A 329 -9.86 -8.08 9.19
N PHE A 330 -8.55 -8.35 9.26
CA PHE A 330 -7.96 -9.02 10.42
C PHE A 330 -6.71 -8.36 10.99
N VAL A 331 -6.42 -8.68 12.25
CA VAL A 331 -5.09 -8.60 12.87
C VAL A 331 -4.81 -9.96 13.49
N ILE A 332 -3.57 -10.45 13.37
CA ILE A 332 -3.23 -11.82 13.74
C ILE A 332 -2.53 -11.83 15.11
N ASP A 333 -3.06 -12.61 16.06
CA ASP A 333 -2.32 -13.03 17.26
C ASP A 333 -1.37 -14.17 16.87
N THR A 334 -0.07 -13.96 17.07
CA THR A 334 0.92 -14.91 16.53
C THR A 334 1.05 -16.18 17.36
N ASP A 335 0.44 -16.25 18.55
CA ASP A 335 0.55 -17.39 19.44
C ASP A 335 -0.76 -18.17 19.58
N ARG A 336 -1.88 -17.46 19.71
CA ARG A 336 -3.20 -18.07 19.93
C ARG A 336 -3.74 -18.75 18.68
N GLU A 337 -4.67 -19.67 18.88
CA GLU A 337 -5.35 -20.44 17.82
C GLU A 337 -6.87 -20.36 18.04
N ASN A 338 -7.64 -20.54 16.97
CA ASN A 338 -9.10 -20.66 16.99
C ASN A 338 -9.84 -19.48 17.65
N LEU A 339 -9.41 -18.25 17.35
CA LEU A 339 -10.04 -17.03 17.87
C LEU A 339 -11.38 -16.73 17.19
N LEU A 340 -11.62 -17.19 15.95
CA LEU A 340 -12.90 -16.97 15.26
C LEU A 340 -14.07 -17.75 15.89
N GLY A 341 -13.80 -18.90 16.52
CA GLY A 341 -14.82 -19.70 17.21
C GLY A 341 -15.17 -19.25 18.62
N GLY A 342 -14.56 -18.15 19.11
CA GLY A 342 -14.73 -17.65 20.48
C GLY A 342 -15.48 -16.32 20.56
N VAL A 343 -15.43 -15.66 21.73
CA VAL A 343 -15.96 -14.29 21.88
C VAL A 343 -15.20 -13.36 20.95
N GLU A 344 -15.93 -12.66 20.08
CA GLU A 344 -15.36 -11.74 19.11
C GLU A 344 -14.51 -10.67 19.81
N LYS A 345 -13.23 -10.61 19.43
CA LYS A 345 -12.29 -9.57 19.89
C LYS A 345 -11.87 -8.73 18.69
N THR A 346 -12.04 -7.42 18.82
CA THR A 346 -11.51 -6.44 17.87
C THR A 346 -10.07 -6.07 18.22
N PHE A 347 -9.32 -5.57 17.26
CA PHE A 347 -7.97 -5.05 17.47
C PHE A 347 -7.93 -3.97 18.56
N LYS A 348 -8.88 -3.03 18.55
CA LYS A 348 -9.02 -2.00 19.59
C LYS A 348 -9.14 -2.62 21.00
N SER A 349 -9.86 -3.73 21.14
CA SER A 349 -9.98 -4.43 22.42
C SER A 349 -8.70 -5.18 22.80
N ALA A 350 -8.01 -5.79 21.83
CA ALA A 350 -6.79 -6.55 22.03
C ALA A 350 -5.63 -5.66 22.52
N LEU A 351 -5.56 -4.40 22.08
CA LEU A 351 -4.54 -3.44 22.53
C LEU A 351 -4.55 -3.20 24.05
N LYS A 352 -5.66 -3.48 24.76
CA LYS A 352 -5.74 -3.33 26.23
C LYS A 352 -4.77 -4.24 26.98
N SER A 353 -4.36 -5.39 26.40
CA SER A 353 -3.36 -6.28 27.01
C SER A 353 -1.92 -5.77 26.84
N LYS A 354 -1.71 -4.62 26.19
CA LYS A 354 -0.39 -4.06 25.85
C LYS A 354 0.50 -5.04 25.07
N PRO A 355 0.02 -5.59 23.94
CA PRO A 355 0.85 -6.45 23.09
C PRO A 355 1.94 -5.64 22.38
N LEU A 356 2.95 -6.34 21.86
CA LEU A 356 3.83 -5.78 20.83
C LEU A 356 3.14 -5.92 19.47
N VAL A 357 2.83 -4.80 18.82
CA VAL A 357 2.26 -4.81 17.46
C VAL A 357 3.41 -4.65 16.47
N VAL A 358 3.56 -5.64 15.59
CA VAL A 358 4.57 -5.68 14.54
C VAL A 358 3.91 -5.85 13.18
N SER A 359 4.63 -5.53 12.13
CA SER A 359 4.25 -5.77 10.76
C SER A 359 4.97 -7.02 10.21
N PRO A 360 4.71 -7.43 8.95
CA PRO A 360 5.41 -8.56 8.33
C PRO A 360 6.93 -8.41 8.25
N GLU A 361 7.42 -7.18 8.22
CA GLU A 361 8.84 -6.83 8.06
C GLU A 361 9.18 -5.69 9.02
N GLU A 362 10.13 -5.91 9.91
CA GLU A 362 10.63 -4.91 10.86
C GLU A 362 12.14 -4.80 10.79
N GLN A 363 12.67 -3.79 11.47
CA GLN A 363 14.08 -3.70 11.85
C GLN A 363 14.15 -3.47 13.36
N VAL A 364 15.16 -4.04 14.01
CA VAL A 364 15.44 -3.82 15.44
C VAL A 364 16.91 -3.51 15.62
N THR A 365 17.22 -2.61 16.55
CA THR A 365 18.60 -2.37 16.99
C THR A 365 18.85 -3.16 18.25
N ILE A 366 19.92 -3.96 18.27
CA ILE A 366 20.36 -4.78 19.41
C ILE A 366 21.80 -4.39 19.72
N ASP A 367 22.05 -3.83 20.91
CA ASP A 367 23.36 -3.36 21.36
C ASP A 367 24.06 -2.42 20.35
N GLY A 368 23.29 -1.59 19.63
CA GLY A 368 23.77 -0.68 18.60
C GLY A 368 23.81 -1.25 17.18
N TYR A 369 23.51 -2.54 16.97
CA TYR A 369 23.50 -3.17 15.64
C TYR A 369 22.08 -3.33 15.11
N THR A 370 21.81 -2.81 13.91
CA THR A 370 20.49 -2.97 13.27
C THR A 370 20.41 -4.25 12.46
N VAL A 371 19.40 -5.06 12.73
CA VAL A 371 19.11 -6.29 11.97
C VAL A 371 17.65 -6.31 11.51
N PRO A 372 17.35 -6.97 10.37
CA PRO A 372 15.98 -7.30 10.01
C PRO A 372 15.30 -8.12 11.11
N ALA A 373 14.00 -7.94 11.29
CA ALA A 373 13.23 -8.67 12.28
C ALA A 373 11.89 -9.14 11.73
N TYR A 374 11.47 -10.34 12.13
CA TYR A 374 10.27 -10.99 11.60
C TYR A 374 9.39 -11.60 12.70
N PRO A 375 8.06 -11.54 12.56
CA PRO A 375 7.15 -12.27 13.44
C PRO A 375 7.30 -13.78 13.24
N THR A 376 6.98 -14.55 14.28
CA THR A 376 6.93 -16.02 14.21
C THR A 376 5.59 -16.53 14.73
N PHE A 377 5.21 -17.71 14.26
CA PHE A 377 4.02 -18.43 14.74
C PHE A 377 4.40 -19.65 15.61
N THR A 378 5.69 -19.96 15.72
CA THR A 378 6.18 -21.20 16.32
C THR A 378 7.10 -20.98 17.51
N VAL A 379 7.85 -19.87 17.54
CA VAL A 379 8.89 -19.65 18.54
C VAL A 379 8.35 -18.82 19.72
N LYS A 380 8.49 -19.36 20.94
CA LYS A 380 8.11 -18.67 22.18
C LYS A 380 9.15 -17.65 22.63
N THR A 381 10.40 -18.06 22.76
CA THR A 381 11.50 -17.20 23.21
C THR A 381 12.03 -16.34 22.06
N PRO A 382 12.24 -15.02 22.24
CA PRO A 382 12.86 -14.19 21.21
C PRO A 382 14.23 -14.72 20.81
N LEU A 383 14.54 -14.63 19.52
CA LEU A 383 15.67 -15.33 18.93
C LEU A 383 16.42 -14.43 17.94
N LEU A 384 17.74 -14.35 18.09
CA LEU A 384 18.63 -13.77 17.09
C LEU A 384 19.32 -14.91 16.35
N ARG A 385 19.09 -15.02 15.04
CA ARG A 385 19.79 -15.96 14.17
C ARG A 385 21.03 -15.30 13.59
N VAL A 386 22.17 -15.98 13.70
CA VAL A 386 23.49 -15.49 13.29
C VAL A 386 24.21 -16.53 12.44
N ASN A 387 25.23 -16.12 11.69
CA ASN A 387 26.00 -17.02 10.83
C ASN A 387 26.63 -18.20 11.61
N GLY A 388 27.00 -17.94 12.86
CA GLY A 388 27.53 -18.92 13.78
C GLY A 388 27.85 -18.27 15.12
N PHE A 389 28.04 -19.09 16.13
CA PHE A 389 28.51 -18.64 17.44
C PHE A 389 29.38 -19.70 18.11
N GLU A 390 30.27 -19.26 18.99
CA GLU A 390 31.17 -20.13 19.76
C GLU A 390 30.95 -19.90 21.25
N VAL A 391 30.66 -20.97 21.99
CA VAL A 391 30.55 -20.94 23.45
C VAL A 391 31.90 -21.28 24.04
N THR A 392 32.41 -20.42 24.92
CA THR A 392 33.66 -20.61 25.65
C THR A 392 33.38 -20.70 27.14
N GLU A 393 34.05 -21.65 27.81
CA GLU A 393 33.90 -21.90 29.23
C GLU A 393 35.19 -21.47 29.96
N LYS A 394 35.06 -20.61 30.98
CA LYS A 394 36.15 -20.24 31.89
C LYS A 394 35.70 -20.47 33.33
N GLY A 395 35.95 -21.67 33.85
CA GLY A 395 35.53 -22.03 35.20
C GLY A 395 34.01 -22.22 35.29
N LYS A 396 33.31 -21.41 36.10
CA LYS A 396 31.84 -21.42 36.20
C LYS A 396 31.15 -20.43 35.26
N ASP A 397 31.92 -19.55 34.61
CA ASP A 397 31.39 -18.51 33.74
C ASP A 397 31.49 -18.96 32.28
N GLU A 398 30.34 -19.02 31.61
CA GLU A 398 30.24 -19.31 30.19
C GLU A 398 29.98 -18.01 29.41
N SER A 399 30.63 -17.86 28.26
CA SER A 399 30.36 -16.75 27.34
C SER A 399 30.18 -17.26 25.91
N VAL A 400 29.36 -16.55 25.14
CA VAL A 400 29.13 -16.84 23.73
C VAL A 400 29.63 -15.69 22.88
N THR A 401 30.34 -16.02 21.81
CA THR A 401 30.85 -15.08 20.81
C THR A 401 30.12 -15.29 19.50
N PHE A 402 29.67 -14.19 18.87
CA PHE A 402 29.03 -14.18 17.55
C PHE A 402 29.38 -12.87 16.82
N TYR A 403 28.93 -12.72 15.58
CA TYR A 403 29.24 -11.57 14.73
C TYR A 403 27.97 -10.92 14.19
N LEU A 404 27.95 -9.59 14.16
CA LEU A 404 26.93 -8.78 13.48
C LEU A 404 27.61 -7.75 12.59
N MET A 405 26.92 -7.29 11.55
CA MET A 405 27.39 -6.20 10.71
C MET A 405 27.07 -4.86 11.35
N ASN A 406 28.05 -3.96 11.39
CA ASN A 406 27.86 -2.56 11.73
C ASN A 406 27.26 -1.77 10.55
N ASP A 407 26.97 -0.48 10.76
CA ASP A 407 26.38 0.39 9.74
C ASP A 407 27.30 0.64 8.53
N GLU A 408 28.60 0.38 8.66
CA GLU A 408 29.58 0.45 7.56
C GLU A 408 29.65 -0.87 6.75
N GLY A 409 28.86 -1.87 7.13
CA GLY A 409 28.85 -3.20 6.50
C GLY A 409 30.02 -4.09 6.90
N LYS A 410 30.74 -3.76 7.98
CA LYS A 410 31.85 -4.55 8.52
C LYS A 410 31.33 -5.47 9.62
N GLU A 411 31.72 -6.74 9.58
CA GLU A 411 31.44 -7.68 10.67
C GLU A 411 32.26 -7.33 11.92
N GLU A 412 31.57 -7.24 13.05
CA GLU A 412 32.15 -6.98 14.36
C GLU A 412 31.84 -8.13 15.33
N LYS A 413 32.82 -8.41 16.19
CA LYS A 413 32.76 -9.48 17.17
C LYS A 413 32.01 -9.01 18.42
N ILE A 414 31.02 -9.79 18.83
CA ILE A 414 30.22 -9.57 20.03
C ILE A 414 30.42 -10.76 20.97
N THR A 415 30.78 -10.50 22.22
CA THR A 415 30.91 -11.53 23.26
C THR A 415 30.00 -11.19 24.42
N LYS A 416 29.14 -12.14 24.82
CA LYS A 416 28.17 -11.97 25.91
C LYS A 416 28.20 -13.13 26.91
N PRO A 417 27.92 -12.90 28.19
CA PRO A 417 27.77 -13.97 29.18
C PRO A 417 26.53 -14.82 28.85
N VAL A 418 26.66 -16.14 28.97
CA VAL A 418 25.54 -17.07 28.81
C VAL A 418 24.77 -17.14 30.12
N LEU A 419 23.50 -16.72 30.09
CA LEU A 419 22.64 -16.72 31.27
C LEU A 419 22.00 -18.10 31.52
N LYS A 420 21.68 -18.80 30.44
CA LYS A 420 21.17 -20.19 30.45
C LYS A 420 21.28 -20.80 29.05
N LYS A 421 21.14 -22.11 28.96
CA LYS A 421 21.06 -22.86 27.70
C LYS A 421 19.62 -23.39 27.50
N LEU A 422 19.06 -23.21 26.30
CA LEU A 422 17.77 -23.77 25.91
C LEU A 422 17.98 -24.93 24.95
N LYS A 423 17.37 -26.08 25.22
CA LYS A 423 17.41 -27.23 24.31
C LYS A 423 16.16 -27.23 23.44
N VAL A 424 16.34 -27.15 22.12
CA VAL A 424 15.24 -27.17 21.14
C VAL A 424 15.55 -28.23 20.09
N GLY A 425 14.86 -29.37 20.16
CA GLY A 425 15.24 -30.55 19.40
C GLY A 425 16.66 -31.01 19.77
N SER A 426 17.54 -31.12 18.78
CA SER A 426 18.96 -31.41 18.96
C SER A 426 19.83 -30.18 19.22
N ALA A 427 19.32 -28.97 18.96
CA ALA A 427 20.08 -27.73 19.09
C ALA A 427 20.11 -27.24 20.54
N VAL A 428 21.26 -26.70 20.95
CA VAL A 428 21.45 -26.01 22.23
C VAL A 428 21.68 -24.53 21.95
N ARG A 429 20.74 -23.70 22.41
CA ARG A 429 20.72 -22.25 22.17
C ARG A 429 21.15 -21.51 23.44
N PRO A 430 22.29 -20.80 23.45
CA PRO A 430 22.65 -19.95 24.57
C PRO A 430 21.71 -18.75 24.63
N VAL A 431 21.27 -18.40 25.84
CA VAL A 431 20.45 -17.22 26.11
C VAL A 431 21.33 -16.14 26.70
N VAL A 432 21.30 -14.97 26.09
CA VAL A 432 22.04 -13.78 26.49
C VAL A 432 21.06 -12.65 26.76
N GLU A 433 21.56 -11.56 27.34
CA GLU A 433 20.83 -10.31 27.52
C GLU A 433 21.43 -9.24 26.61
N GLY A 434 20.59 -8.36 26.07
CA GLY A 434 21.04 -7.22 25.28
C GLY A 434 20.03 -6.09 25.31
N ASP A 435 20.51 -4.92 24.91
CA ASP A 435 19.74 -3.68 24.92
C ASP A 435 19.10 -3.47 23.54
N PHE A 436 17.78 -3.36 23.54
CA PHE A 436 16.99 -3.20 22.32
C PHE A 436 16.39 -1.81 22.25
N LEU A 437 16.43 -1.23 21.06
CA LEU A 437 15.54 -0.13 20.70
C LEU A 437 14.34 -0.70 19.93
N LEU A 438 13.21 -0.85 20.63
CA LEU A 438 11.93 -1.27 20.02
C LEU A 438 10.99 -0.07 19.92
N GLY A 439 10.84 0.48 18.72
CA GLY A 439 10.09 1.71 18.53
C GLY A 439 10.89 2.91 19.06
N ARG A 440 10.41 3.49 20.17
CA ARG A 440 11.10 4.59 20.88
C ARG A 440 11.43 4.22 22.33
N ARG A 441 11.56 2.93 22.60
CA ARG A 441 11.79 2.42 23.95
C ARG A 441 13.07 1.60 23.97
N ASP A 442 14.00 2.05 24.81
CA ASP A 442 15.14 1.24 25.21
C ASP A 442 14.66 0.20 26.22
N THR A 443 14.93 -1.07 25.92
CA THR A 443 14.56 -2.18 26.79
C THR A 443 15.67 -3.20 26.78
N SER A 444 16.15 -3.55 27.97
CA SER A 444 17.02 -4.70 28.12
C SER A 444 16.16 -5.97 28.16
N MET A 445 16.52 -6.99 27.38
CA MET A 445 15.79 -8.25 27.38
C MET A 445 16.67 -9.44 27.04
N LYS A 446 16.18 -10.62 27.41
CA LYS A 446 16.82 -11.91 27.13
C LYS A 446 16.37 -12.45 25.79
N PHE A 447 17.32 -12.92 25.00
CA PHE A 447 17.07 -13.59 23.73
C PHE A 447 18.01 -14.78 23.55
N ALA A 448 17.56 -15.77 22.80
CA ALA A 448 18.36 -16.92 22.44
C ALA A 448 19.16 -16.64 21.16
N LEU A 449 20.34 -17.25 21.04
CA LEU A 449 21.08 -17.32 19.78
C LEU A 449 20.78 -18.65 19.09
N ASP A 450 20.68 -18.61 17.77
CA ASP A 450 20.59 -19.78 16.91
C ASP A 450 21.36 -19.53 15.61
N VAL A 451 21.66 -20.61 14.90
CA VAL A 451 22.35 -20.51 13.61
C VAL A 451 21.32 -20.25 12.50
N LEU A 452 21.73 -19.54 11.46
CA LEU A 452 20.94 -19.37 10.24
C LEU A 452 20.63 -20.73 9.58
N ASP A 453 19.44 -20.85 9.00
CA ASP A 453 19.05 -22.02 8.22
C ASP A 453 19.59 -21.92 6.78
N GLU A 454 19.58 -23.04 6.04
CA GLU A 454 19.99 -23.06 4.63
C GLU A 454 19.09 -22.13 3.78
N GLY A 455 19.71 -21.13 3.14
CA GLY A 455 19.02 -20.13 2.31
C GLY A 455 18.82 -18.77 2.97
N ASP A 456 19.06 -18.66 4.28
CA ASP A 456 19.19 -17.36 4.93
C ASP A 456 20.45 -16.65 4.44
N THR A 457 20.38 -15.33 4.28
CA THR A 457 21.45 -14.53 3.64
C THR A 457 22.17 -13.58 4.58
N GLN A 458 21.60 -13.33 5.76
CA GLN A 458 22.13 -12.40 6.76
C GLN A 458 21.51 -12.69 8.13
N PRO A 459 22.16 -12.27 9.24
CA PRO A 459 21.57 -12.33 10.57
C PRO A 459 20.22 -11.61 10.67
N PHE A 460 19.30 -12.15 11.46
CA PHE A 460 17.98 -11.53 11.69
C PHE A 460 17.38 -11.92 13.04
N PHE A 461 16.49 -11.07 13.53
CA PHE A 461 15.77 -11.27 14.78
C PHE A 461 14.36 -11.85 14.54
N VAL A 462 13.90 -12.64 15.50
CA VAL A 462 12.57 -13.25 15.49
C VAL A 462 11.82 -12.83 16.75
N PHE A 463 10.67 -12.20 16.57
CA PHE A 463 9.78 -11.80 17.66
C PHE A 463 9.09 -13.02 18.27
N GLY A 464 9.75 -13.65 19.23
CA GLY A 464 9.14 -14.71 20.03
C GLY A 464 7.96 -14.20 20.85
N HIS A 465 6.97 -15.07 21.08
CA HIS A 465 5.72 -14.71 21.75
C HIS A 465 5.92 -14.13 23.16
N ASP A 466 6.98 -14.52 23.86
CA ASP A 466 7.29 -14.09 25.23
C ASP A 466 7.91 -12.68 25.31
N ILE A 467 8.16 -12.02 24.17
CA ILE A 467 8.79 -10.69 24.14
C ILE A 467 7.94 -9.61 24.84
N ALA A 468 6.62 -9.79 24.88
CA ALA A 468 5.70 -8.88 25.50
C ALA A 468 4.60 -9.64 26.25
N LYS A 469 4.22 -9.13 27.43
CA LYS A 469 3.17 -9.74 28.27
C LYS A 469 1.83 -9.91 27.53
N GLY A 470 1.51 -8.98 26.65
CA GLY A 470 0.30 -9.03 25.82
C GLY A 470 0.40 -9.95 24.59
N GLY A 471 1.56 -10.59 24.38
CA GLY A 471 1.89 -11.33 23.17
C GLY A 471 2.33 -10.43 22.02
N VAL A 472 2.50 -11.02 20.84
CA VAL A 472 2.83 -10.34 19.59
C VAL A 472 1.60 -10.36 18.68
N LEU A 473 1.22 -9.18 18.17
CA LEU A 473 0.18 -9.04 17.16
C LEU A 473 0.81 -8.63 15.83
N LEU A 474 0.46 -9.35 14.77
CA LEU A 474 0.87 -9.06 13.41
C LEU A 474 -0.22 -8.25 12.70
N ASN A 475 0.11 -7.01 12.33
CA ASN A 475 -0.71 -6.12 11.54
C ASN A 475 -0.16 -6.02 10.11
N THR A 476 -0.87 -6.59 9.14
CA THR A 476 -0.42 -6.64 7.73
C THR A 476 -0.72 -5.39 6.93
N ARG A 477 -1.42 -4.40 7.51
CA ARG A 477 -1.82 -3.15 6.85
C ARG A 477 -0.64 -2.23 6.56
N ALA A 478 0.42 -2.33 7.35
CA ALA A 478 1.62 -1.51 7.24
C ALA A 478 2.87 -2.38 7.17
N ASP A 479 4.02 -1.73 7.01
CA ASP A 479 5.35 -2.32 7.18
C ASP A 479 6.19 -1.42 8.13
N HIS A 480 7.21 -2.00 8.77
CA HIS A 480 8.15 -1.28 9.65
C HIS A 480 7.45 -0.48 10.77
N LEU A 481 6.49 -1.07 11.49
CA LEU A 481 5.74 -0.42 12.57
C LEU A 481 6.62 -0.04 13.77
N LEU A 482 7.80 -0.63 13.91
CA LEU A 482 8.78 -0.27 14.92
C LEU A 482 9.71 0.88 14.47
N ASP A 483 9.70 1.32 13.20
CA ASP A 483 10.30 2.59 12.77
C ASP A 483 9.32 3.75 13.05
N VAL A 484 9.20 4.13 14.32
CA VAL A 484 8.18 5.08 14.79
C VAL A 484 8.54 6.52 14.45
N ARG A 485 7.88 7.07 13.43
CA ARG A 485 8.06 8.46 12.97
C ARG A 485 6.83 9.31 13.27
N PRO A 486 7.00 10.61 13.61
CA PRO A 486 5.86 11.52 13.68
C PRO A 486 5.19 11.63 12.31
N LEU A 487 3.87 11.80 12.30
CA LEU A 487 3.17 12.15 11.07
C LEU A 487 3.34 13.64 10.77
N PHE A 488 3.41 13.99 9.49
CA PHE A 488 3.43 15.37 9.02
C PHE A 488 2.54 15.56 7.79
N LYS A 489 1.95 16.75 7.66
CA LYS A 489 1.13 17.12 6.50
C LYS A 489 2.03 17.43 5.31
N ALA A 490 1.64 17.01 4.12
CA ALA A 490 2.31 17.37 2.87
C ALA A 490 1.29 17.70 1.77
N GLY A 491 1.64 18.63 0.88
CA GLY A 491 0.87 18.91 -0.32
C GLY A 491 1.10 17.86 -1.41
N HIS A 492 0.28 17.88 -2.45
CA HIS A 492 0.46 16.94 -3.57
C HIS A 492 1.71 17.25 -4.41
N ILE A 493 2.16 18.50 -4.42
CA ILE A 493 3.48 18.93 -4.89
C ILE A 493 4.28 19.50 -3.72
N GLU A 494 5.55 19.13 -3.65
CA GLU A 494 6.54 19.69 -2.72
C GLU A 494 7.88 19.86 -3.45
N VAL A 495 8.79 20.68 -2.92
CA VAL A 495 10.19 20.69 -3.35
C VAL A 495 10.93 19.59 -2.58
N ALA A 496 11.67 18.75 -3.30
CA ALA A 496 12.57 17.77 -2.68
C ALA A 496 14.00 18.01 -3.16
N GLU A 497 14.96 17.74 -2.28
CA GLU A 497 16.37 17.63 -2.64
C GLU A 497 16.67 16.17 -2.98
N VAL A 498 17.20 15.92 -4.17
CA VAL A 498 17.47 14.58 -4.71
C VAL A 498 18.89 14.55 -5.22
N GLU A 499 19.78 13.82 -4.52
CA GLU A 499 21.21 13.79 -4.83
C GLU A 499 21.82 15.21 -4.97
N GLY A 500 21.43 16.13 -4.08
CA GLY A 500 21.88 17.53 -4.06
C GLY A 500 21.13 18.48 -5.01
N MET A 501 20.18 17.98 -5.82
CA MET A 501 19.36 18.79 -6.72
C MET A 501 18.00 19.11 -6.10
N SER A 502 17.62 20.38 -6.00
CA SER A 502 16.30 20.79 -5.48
C SER A 502 15.31 21.12 -6.61
N PHE A 503 14.17 20.42 -6.65
CA PHE A 503 13.12 20.68 -7.64
C PHE A 503 11.74 20.18 -7.18
N PRO A 504 10.63 20.67 -7.77
CA PRO A 504 9.29 20.21 -7.46
C PRO A 504 9.05 18.75 -7.85
N VAL A 505 8.47 17.99 -6.93
CA VAL A 505 8.14 16.57 -7.07
C VAL A 505 6.68 16.34 -6.76
N LYS A 506 6.06 15.36 -7.44
CA LYS A 506 4.68 14.95 -7.16
C LYS A 506 4.65 13.84 -6.12
N LEU A 507 3.88 14.03 -5.05
CA LEU A 507 3.63 13.02 -4.03
C LEU A 507 2.42 12.19 -4.48
N ASP A 508 2.67 10.96 -4.89
CA ASP A 508 1.71 10.09 -5.56
C ASP A 508 1.49 8.83 -4.71
N THR A 509 0.42 8.85 -3.92
CA THR A 509 0.08 7.73 -3.02
C THR A 509 -0.28 6.46 -3.80
N GLY A 510 -0.66 6.60 -5.08
CA GLY A 510 -0.93 5.50 -5.98
C GLY A 510 0.33 4.76 -6.45
N ALA A 511 1.53 5.32 -6.31
CA ALA A 511 2.78 4.67 -6.73
C ALA A 511 3.40 3.82 -5.62
N ASP A 512 3.71 2.54 -5.88
CA ASP A 512 4.44 1.69 -4.91
C ASP A 512 5.93 2.10 -4.80
N VAL A 513 6.53 2.44 -5.95
CA VAL A 513 7.95 2.81 -6.09
C VAL A 513 8.04 4.17 -6.76
N SER A 514 8.87 5.04 -6.20
CA SER A 514 9.19 6.36 -6.73
C SER A 514 9.79 6.28 -8.15
N SER A 515 9.63 7.32 -8.97
CA SER A 515 10.16 7.34 -10.33
C SER A 515 10.69 8.71 -10.71
N ILE A 516 11.75 8.75 -11.50
CA ILE A 516 12.40 9.99 -11.95
C ILE A 516 12.54 10.00 -13.47
N ASN A 517 12.54 11.19 -14.07
CA ASN A 517 12.89 11.36 -15.46
C ASN A 517 14.32 10.88 -15.71
N ALA A 518 14.50 10.02 -16.71
CA ALA A 518 15.80 9.53 -17.10
C ALA A 518 15.89 9.38 -18.62
N LYS A 519 16.82 10.12 -19.23
CA LYS A 519 17.20 10.02 -20.65
C LYS A 519 18.52 9.27 -20.80
N ASN A 520 18.81 8.84 -22.02
CA ASN A 520 20.08 8.19 -22.38
C ASN A 520 20.43 6.98 -21.49
N ILE A 521 19.41 6.21 -21.08
CA ILE A 521 19.59 5.08 -20.17
C ILE A 521 20.43 3.99 -20.85
N LYS A 522 21.62 3.72 -20.31
CA LYS A 522 22.53 2.67 -20.79
C LYS A 522 22.93 1.76 -19.63
N GLN A 523 22.55 0.48 -19.73
CA GLN A 523 22.95 -0.56 -18.79
C GLN A 523 24.29 -1.19 -19.23
N PHE A 524 25.17 -1.49 -18.28
CA PHE A 524 26.47 -2.11 -18.52
C PHE A 524 26.92 -2.88 -17.27
N LYS A 525 27.99 -3.68 -17.39
CA LYS A 525 28.63 -4.34 -16.23
C LYS A 525 29.93 -3.65 -15.87
N LYS A 526 30.18 -3.46 -14.58
CA LYS A 526 31.46 -2.98 -14.03
C LYS A 526 31.83 -3.83 -12.83
N ASP A 527 33.02 -4.44 -12.85
CA ASP A 527 33.51 -5.31 -11.78
C ASP A 527 32.51 -6.42 -11.40
N GLY A 528 31.85 -7.00 -12.42
CA GLY A 528 30.83 -8.04 -12.26
C GLY A 528 29.44 -7.56 -11.80
N LYS A 529 29.27 -6.28 -11.44
CA LYS A 529 28.00 -5.69 -10.97
C LYS A 529 27.23 -5.04 -12.13
N ASP A 530 25.90 -5.17 -12.11
CA ASP A 530 25.02 -4.48 -13.06
C ASP A 530 24.94 -2.99 -12.72
N MET A 531 25.22 -2.15 -13.70
CA MET A 531 25.29 -0.69 -13.59
C MET A 531 24.39 -0.04 -14.63
N VAL A 532 23.95 1.19 -14.36
CA VAL A 532 23.23 2.01 -15.32
C VAL A 532 23.77 3.44 -15.30
N SER A 533 23.94 4.01 -16.51
CA SER A 533 24.17 5.44 -16.70
C SER A 533 22.94 6.09 -17.32
N PHE A 534 22.60 7.29 -16.89
CA PHE A 534 21.46 8.05 -17.38
C PHE A 534 21.64 9.55 -17.14
N THR A 535 20.83 10.36 -17.81
CA THR A 535 20.78 11.82 -17.64
C THR A 535 19.42 12.20 -17.09
N TYR A 536 19.39 12.81 -15.92
CA TYR A 536 18.22 13.54 -15.42
C TYR A 536 18.12 14.88 -16.15
N GLU A 537 16.91 15.24 -16.56
CA GLU A 537 16.58 16.56 -17.11
C GLU A 537 15.17 16.96 -16.63
N ASN A 538 14.93 18.26 -16.40
CA ASN A 538 13.57 18.80 -16.22
C ASN A 538 13.32 20.00 -17.14
N ASP A 539 12.10 20.50 -17.14
CA ASP A 539 11.69 21.67 -17.94
C ASP A 539 12.17 23.01 -17.37
N LEU A 540 12.72 23.02 -16.15
CA LEU A 540 13.45 24.13 -15.54
C LEU A 540 14.90 24.23 -16.06
N GLY A 541 15.31 23.35 -16.97
CA GLY A 541 16.67 23.32 -17.54
C GLY A 541 17.72 22.63 -16.67
N MET A 542 17.32 22.08 -15.52
CA MET A 542 18.24 21.31 -14.67
C MET A 542 18.64 20.02 -15.39
N LYS A 543 19.93 19.71 -15.35
CA LYS A 543 20.51 18.54 -16.03
C LYS A 543 21.66 17.97 -15.24
N GLN A 544 21.61 16.66 -14.98
CA GLN A 544 22.69 15.95 -14.28
C GLN A 544 22.84 14.53 -14.80
N ALA A 545 24.10 14.11 -15.00
CA ALA A 545 24.42 12.74 -15.39
C ALA A 545 24.70 11.89 -14.14
N PHE A 546 24.19 10.65 -14.15
CA PHE A 546 24.37 9.70 -13.07
C PHE A 546 24.93 8.38 -13.60
N THR A 547 25.71 7.70 -12.76
CA THR A 547 26.07 6.30 -12.92
C THR A 547 25.85 5.61 -11.58
N LYS A 548 24.92 4.65 -11.53
CA LYS A 548 24.50 4.00 -10.27
C LYS A 548 24.38 2.48 -10.48
N PRO A 549 24.57 1.65 -9.43
CA PRO A 549 24.25 0.24 -9.47
C PRO A 549 22.76 0.00 -9.72
N VAL A 550 22.44 -1.04 -10.50
CA VAL A 550 21.07 -1.51 -10.66
C VAL A 550 20.74 -2.42 -9.49
N VAL A 551 19.77 -2.00 -8.66
CA VAL A 551 19.37 -2.76 -7.47
C VAL A 551 18.11 -3.60 -7.69
N ASP A 552 17.33 -3.27 -8.73
CA ASP A 552 16.13 -4.02 -9.13
C ASP A 552 15.75 -3.67 -10.58
N VAL A 553 14.82 -4.43 -11.15
CA VAL A 553 14.35 -4.27 -12.52
C VAL A 553 12.83 -4.40 -12.59
N MET A 554 12.14 -3.30 -12.91
CA MET A 554 10.69 -3.30 -13.09
C MET A 554 10.31 -3.70 -14.51
N ARG A 555 9.55 -4.80 -14.64
CA ARG A 555 9.00 -5.26 -15.92
C ARG A 555 7.61 -4.68 -16.14
N ILE A 556 7.47 -3.85 -17.16
CA ILE A 556 6.15 -3.34 -17.57
C ILE A 556 5.53 -4.32 -18.56
N LYS A 557 4.27 -4.69 -18.28
CA LYS A 557 3.47 -5.53 -19.18
C LYS A 557 3.42 -4.87 -20.56
N ALA A 558 4.01 -5.55 -21.54
CA ALA A 558 3.83 -5.21 -22.95
C ALA A 558 2.39 -5.51 -23.38
N LYS A 559 1.88 -4.74 -24.35
CA LYS A 559 0.69 -5.17 -25.10
C LYS A 559 1.04 -6.39 -25.95
N LYS A 560 0.03 -7.16 -26.37
CA LYS A 560 0.21 -8.33 -27.24
C LYS A 560 0.95 -7.90 -28.52
N GLY A 561 2.19 -8.39 -28.72
CA GLY A 561 3.04 -8.04 -29.86
C GLY A 561 4.17 -7.03 -29.58
N GLU A 562 4.23 -6.42 -28.40
CA GLU A 562 5.30 -5.48 -28.01
C GLU A 562 6.39 -6.17 -27.16
N LYS A 563 7.64 -5.70 -27.24
CA LYS A 563 8.70 -6.11 -26.29
C LYS A 563 8.39 -5.53 -24.91
N ALA A 564 8.56 -6.34 -23.86
CA ALA A 564 8.41 -5.87 -22.48
C ALA A 564 9.35 -4.68 -22.23
N ASN A 565 8.79 -3.56 -21.79
CA ASN A 565 9.58 -2.40 -21.39
C ASN A 565 10.15 -2.68 -20.00
N VAL A 566 11.46 -2.88 -19.95
CA VAL A 566 12.20 -3.20 -18.73
C VAL A 566 12.87 -1.93 -18.23
N ARG A 567 12.60 -1.56 -16.98
CA ARG A 567 13.11 -0.33 -16.39
C ARG A 567 14.05 -0.62 -15.24
N PRO A 568 15.31 -0.12 -15.29
CA PRO A 568 16.22 -0.22 -14.16
C PRO A 568 15.72 0.57 -12.95
N VAL A 569 16.02 0.05 -11.77
CA VAL A 569 15.78 0.71 -10.49
C VAL A 569 17.13 0.94 -9.82
N VAL A 570 17.34 2.15 -9.32
CA VAL A 570 18.55 2.58 -8.62
C VAL A 570 18.20 3.10 -7.23
N GLU A 571 19.18 3.25 -6.34
CA GLU A 571 18.99 3.96 -5.08
C GLU A 571 19.40 5.43 -5.21
N MET A 572 18.57 6.32 -4.67
CA MET A 572 18.83 7.77 -4.62
C MET A 572 18.53 8.32 -3.22
N HIS A 573 19.35 9.27 -2.77
CA HIS A 573 19.08 10.05 -1.55
C HIS A 573 18.06 11.13 -1.86
N VAL A 574 16.99 11.18 -1.07
CA VAL A 574 15.88 12.12 -1.20
C VAL A 574 15.62 12.75 0.17
N LYS A 575 15.55 14.08 0.20
CA LYS A 575 15.16 14.86 1.36
C LYS A 575 13.93 15.72 1.03
N LEU A 576 12.93 15.67 1.89
CA LEU A 576 11.73 16.52 1.84
C LEU A 576 11.48 17.05 3.26
N GLY A 577 11.67 18.36 3.46
CA GLY A 577 11.76 18.93 4.81
C GLY A 577 12.85 18.23 5.62
N GLU A 578 12.48 17.73 6.80
CA GLU A 578 13.38 16.97 7.70
C GLU A 578 13.42 15.47 7.39
N LEU A 579 12.56 14.97 6.50
CA LEU A 579 12.55 13.56 6.13
C LEU A 579 13.61 13.30 5.06
N GLU A 580 14.68 12.64 5.45
CA GLU A 580 15.72 12.14 4.53
C GLU A 580 15.69 10.61 4.45
N LYS A 581 15.67 10.09 3.22
CA LYS A 581 15.66 8.66 2.94
C LYS A 581 16.43 8.32 1.68
N LYS A 582 17.21 7.24 1.75
CA LYS A 582 17.71 6.54 0.57
C LYS A 582 16.62 5.61 0.04
N ILE A 583 16.10 5.86 -1.15
CA ILE A 583 14.95 5.13 -1.69
C ILE A 583 15.26 4.53 -3.06
N ARG A 584 14.54 3.46 -3.40
CA ARG A 584 14.51 2.89 -4.75
C ARG A 584 13.75 3.83 -5.69
N VAL A 585 14.35 4.13 -6.84
CA VAL A 585 13.80 5.01 -7.88
C VAL A 585 13.83 4.32 -9.23
N ASN A 586 12.67 4.21 -9.86
CA ASN A 586 12.49 3.67 -11.20
C ASN A 586 12.89 4.70 -12.27
N LEU A 587 13.74 4.30 -13.22
CA LEU A 587 14.19 5.16 -14.31
C LEU A 587 13.21 5.08 -15.49
N GLN A 588 12.59 6.21 -15.84
CA GLN A 588 11.65 6.31 -16.96
C GLN A 588 11.83 7.64 -17.69
N ASP A 589 11.72 7.65 -19.02
CA ASP A 589 11.45 8.89 -19.75
C ASP A 589 10.08 9.49 -19.34
N ARG A 590 10.17 10.66 -18.70
CA ARG A 590 9.08 11.49 -18.23
C ARG A 590 9.18 12.91 -18.80
N GLY A 591 9.98 13.15 -19.85
CA GLY A 591 10.26 14.50 -20.37
C GLY A 591 9.05 15.28 -20.90
N ARG A 592 7.87 14.65 -20.96
CA ARG A 592 6.58 15.27 -21.31
C ARG A 592 5.76 15.76 -20.12
N PHE A 593 6.22 15.52 -18.90
CA PHE A 593 5.55 15.92 -17.66
C PHE A 593 6.34 17.04 -16.99
N HIS A 594 5.64 18.07 -16.53
CA HIS A 594 6.20 19.19 -15.75
C HIS A 594 6.94 18.67 -14.51
N TYR A 595 6.22 17.94 -13.65
CA TYR A 595 6.83 17.24 -12.52
C TYR A 595 7.57 15.96 -12.97
N SER A 596 8.88 16.14 -13.12
CA SER A 596 9.83 15.13 -13.61
C SER A 596 10.05 13.95 -12.64
N MET A 597 9.69 14.09 -11.36
CA MET A 597 9.78 13.03 -10.35
C MET A 597 8.46 12.80 -9.62
N ILE A 598 8.24 11.54 -9.26
CA ILE A 598 7.17 11.07 -8.39
C ILE A 598 7.80 10.43 -7.15
N LEU A 599 7.36 10.86 -5.97
CA LEU A 599 7.60 10.18 -4.70
C LEU A 599 6.39 9.29 -4.37
N GLY A 600 6.63 7.99 -4.30
CA GLY A 600 5.61 6.96 -4.01
C GLY A 600 5.65 6.45 -2.57
N LYS A 601 4.90 5.39 -2.29
CA LYS A 601 4.79 4.72 -0.98
C LYS A 601 6.15 4.47 -0.33
N ASN A 602 7.16 4.04 -1.09
CA ASN A 602 8.48 3.74 -0.54
C ASN A 602 9.22 4.95 0.07
N PHE A 603 8.76 6.17 -0.18
CA PHE A 603 9.16 7.38 0.55
C PHE A 603 8.05 7.84 1.52
N LEU A 604 6.80 7.92 1.04
CA LEU A 604 5.67 8.50 1.75
C LEU A 604 5.28 7.76 3.04
N LYS A 605 5.55 6.44 3.12
CA LYS A 605 5.21 5.63 4.30
C LYS A 605 5.89 6.11 5.59
N HIS A 606 6.96 6.90 5.50
CA HIS A 606 7.73 7.41 6.63
C HIS A 606 7.11 8.65 7.28
N GLY A 607 5.78 8.71 7.35
CA GLY A 607 5.02 9.71 8.11
C GLY A 607 4.31 10.79 7.27
N ALA A 608 4.43 10.77 5.95
CA ALA A 608 3.78 11.77 5.10
C ALA A 608 2.27 11.50 4.98
N VAL A 609 1.45 12.47 5.36
CA VAL A 609 0.00 12.49 5.19
C VAL A 609 -0.32 13.54 4.13
N VAL A 610 -0.69 13.07 2.93
CA VAL A 610 -0.72 13.88 1.70
C VAL A 610 -2.13 14.42 1.44
N SER A 611 -2.25 15.73 1.19
CA SER A 611 -3.48 16.36 0.71
C SER A 611 -3.43 16.51 -0.82
N SER A 612 -4.58 16.33 -1.47
CA SER A 612 -4.76 16.66 -2.88
C SER A 612 -5.11 18.13 -3.13
N ASP A 613 -5.63 18.83 -2.12
CA ASP A 613 -6.15 20.21 -2.17
C ASP A 613 -5.04 21.25 -2.38
N THR A 614 -3.89 20.98 -1.77
CA THR A 614 -2.87 22.01 -1.53
C THR A 614 -1.53 21.55 -2.05
N ASN A 615 -0.72 22.53 -2.47
CA ASN A 615 0.69 22.36 -2.82
C ASN A 615 1.55 23.07 -1.80
N TYR A 616 2.78 22.60 -1.63
CA TYR A 616 3.82 23.30 -0.86
C TYR A 616 3.39 23.56 0.60
N ILE A 617 3.01 22.49 1.32
CA ILE A 617 2.69 22.55 2.76
C ILE A 617 3.99 22.48 3.57
N VAL A 618 4.90 21.58 3.19
CA VAL A 618 6.18 21.38 3.89
C VAL A 618 7.23 22.38 3.39
N THR A 619 7.22 22.66 2.10
CA THR A 619 8.21 23.49 1.43
C THR A 619 7.60 24.78 0.91
N GLN A 620 8.45 25.75 0.58
CA GLN A 620 7.98 26.98 -0.05
C GLN A 620 7.77 26.77 -1.55
N LYS A 621 6.67 27.32 -2.08
CA LYS A 621 6.43 27.37 -3.51
C LYS A 621 7.55 28.18 -4.19
N PRO A 622 8.30 27.63 -5.14
CA PRO A 622 9.30 28.40 -5.87
C PRO A 622 8.68 29.52 -6.72
N ASP A 623 9.35 30.66 -6.84
CA ASP A 623 8.85 31.83 -7.59
C ASP A 623 8.57 31.56 -9.08
N TYR A 624 9.24 30.56 -9.66
CA TYR A 624 9.05 30.17 -11.06
C TYR A 624 7.84 29.25 -11.27
N GLU A 625 7.24 28.71 -10.21
CA GLU A 625 6.03 27.91 -10.29
C GLU A 625 4.81 28.84 -10.32
N LYS A 626 4.01 28.73 -11.38
CA LYS A 626 2.82 29.58 -11.57
C LYS A 626 1.67 29.22 -10.65
#